data_AF-A0AA97I6H7-F1
#
_entry.id   AF-A0AA97I6H7-F1
#
_cell.length_a   1.000
_cell.length_b   1.000
_cell.length_c   1.000
_cell.angle_alpha   90.00
_cell.angle_beta   90.00
_cell.angle_gamma   90.00
#
_symmetry.space_group_name_H-M   'P 1'
#
loop_
_entity.id
_entity.type
_entity.pdbx_description
1 polymer ?
#
loop_
_entity_poly.entity_id
_entity_poly.type
_entity_poly.pdbx_seq_one_letter_code
_entity_poly.pdbx_strand_id
1 'polypeptide(L)' 'MTKTIVDIDDALLERAMELTGSATKRAAVNEALAQVVRRHEALGYIDLVQGGLVVELDDPEVTRGAQR' A
#
# COMPACT_ATOMS: atom_id res chain seq x y z
N MET A 1 -7.23 -2.86 17.30
CA MET A 1 -7.94 -1.85 16.49
C MET A 1 -8.83 -1.02 17.40
N THR A 2 -8.84 0.29 17.21
CA THR A 2 -9.69 1.22 17.95
C THR A 2 -10.90 1.60 17.09
N LYS A 3 -12.06 1.79 17.71
CA LYS A 3 -13.27 2.20 16.99
C LYS A 3 -13.14 3.68 16.59
N THR A 4 -13.38 3.96 15.31
CA THR A 4 -13.37 5.31 14.74
C THR A 4 -14.73 5.56 14.10
N ILE A 5 -15.30 6.74 14.30
CA ILE A 5 -16.56 7.17 13.69
C ILE A 5 -16.21 8.14 12.56
N VAL A 6 -16.65 7.84 11.35
CA VAL A 6 -16.45 8.65 10.16
C VAL A 6 -17.72 8.62 9.33
N ASP A 7 -18.06 9.74 8.70
CA ASP A 7 -19.13 9.79 7.71
C ASP A 7 -18.57 9.34 6.36
N ILE A 8 -19.29 8.43 5.69
CA ILE A 8 -18.90 7.85 4.40
C ILE A 8 -20.12 7.88 3.49
N ASP A 9 -19.92 8.27 2.24
CA ASP A 9 -20.95 8.14 1.20
C ASP A 9 -21.34 6.67 1.01
N ASP A 10 -22.62 6.36 1.17
CA ASP A 10 -23.13 4.98 1.11
C ASP A 10 -22.94 4.34 -0.28
N ALA A 11 -23.10 5.11 -1.37
CA ALA A 11 -22.90 4.59 -2.73
C ALA A 11 -21.43 4.26 -2.99
N LEU A 12 -20.51 5.08 -2.46
CA LEU A 12 -19.08 4.79 -2.51
C LEU A 12 -18.73 3.51 -1.72
N LEU A 13 -19.31 3.36 -0.53
CA LEU A 13 -19.08 2.20 0.33
C LEU A 13 -19.62 0.91 -0.29
N GLU A 14 -20.82 0.95 -0.86
CA GLU A 14 -21.39 -0.18 -1.61
C GLU A 14 -20.49 -0.56 -2.78
N ARG A 15 -20.05 0.43 -3.58
CA ARG A 15 -19.16 0.16 -4.70
C ARG A 15 -17.82 -0.45 -4.26
N ALA A 16 -17.26 0.01 -3.13
CA ALA A 16 -16.05 -0.57 -2.56
C ALA A 16 -16.28 -2.02 -2.08
N MET A 17 -17.44 -2.31 -1.48
CA MET A 17 -17.80 -3.67 -1.07
C MET A 17 -17.89 -4.61 -2.28
N GLU A 18 -18.51 -4.17 -3.37
CA GLU A 18 -18.59 -4.94 -4.62
C GLU A 18 -17.20 -5.21 -5.21
N LEU A 19 -16.39 -4.17 -5.37
CA LEU A 19 -15.05 -4.27 -5.99
C LEU A 19 -14.09 -5.14 -5.17
N THR A 20 -14.23 -5.13 -3.85
CA THR A 20 -13.38 -5.93 -2.95
C THR A 20 -13.96 -7.31 -2.64
N GLY A 21 -15.21 -7.60 -3.02
CA GLY A 21 -15.92 -8.81 -2.62
C GLY A 21 -16.17 -8.90 -1.10
N SER A 22 -16.14 -7.77 -0.40
CA SER A 22 -16.21 -7.73 1.06
C SER A 22 -17.64 -7.91 1.56
N ALA A 23 -17.86 -8.92 2.40
CA ALA A 23 -19.16 -9.18 3.02
C ALA A 23 -19.55 -8.16 4.12
N THR A 24 -18.61 -7.31 4.56
CA THR A 24 -18.88 -6.32 5.62
C THR A 24 -18.30 -4.95 5.27
N LYS A 25 -18.99 -3.88 5.70
CA LYS A 25 -18.53 -2.48 5.57
C LYS A 25 -17.12 -2.30 6.14
N ARG A 26 -16.82 -2.89 7.30
CA ARG A 26 -15.49 -2.84 7.92
C ARG A 26 -14.41 -3.48 7.05
N ALA A 27 -14.67 -4.65 6.48
CA ALA A 27 -13.71 -5.32 5.61
C ALA A 27 -13.42 -4.48 4.36
N ALA A 28 -14.46 -3.92 3.73
CA ALA A 28 -14.31 -3.05 2.56
C ALA A 28 -13.49 -1.80 2.87
N VAL A 29 -13.78 -1.12 3.98
CA VAL A 29 -13.03 0.09 4.38
C VAL A 29 -11.56 -0.25 4.66
N ASN A 30 -11.29 -1.33 5.39
CA ASN A 30 -9.92 -1.72 5.70
C ASN A 30 -9.13 -2.11 4.44
N GLU A 31 -9.75 -2.87 3.53
CA GLU A 31 -9.10 -3.28 2.29
C GLU A 31 -8.87 -2.09 1.35
N ALA A 32 -9.84 -1.19 1.22
CA ALA A 32 -9.69 0.03 0.44
C ALA A 32 -8.53 0.90 0.96
N LEU A 33 -8.43 1.10 2.27
CA LEU A 33 -7.32 1.84 2.88
C LEU A 33 -5.98 1.12 2.67
N ALA A 34 -5.95 -0.21 2.81
CA ALA A 34 -4.73 -0.99 2.59
C ALA A 34 -4.25 -0.89 1.14
N GLN A 35 -5.16 -0.87 0.15
CA GLN A 35 -4.81 -0.65 -1.26
C GLN A 35 -4.21 0.73 -1.49
N VAL A 36 -4.75 1.78 -0.86
CA VAL A 36 -4.21 3.14 -0.95
C VAL A 36 -2.80 3.19 -0.38
N VAL A 37 -2.56 2.59 0.79
CA VAL A 37 -1.23 2.51 1.41
C VAL A 37 -0.25 1.77 0.49
N ARG A 38 -0.58 0.54 0.06
CA ARG A 38 0.27 -0.25 -0.84
C ARG A 38 0.61 0.49 -2.13
N ARG A 39 -0.35 1.21 -2.71
CA ARG A 39 -0.15 2.01 -3.91
C ARG A 39 0.88 3.12 -3.69
N HIS A 40 0.79 3.85 -2.58
CA HIS A 40 1.72 4.95 -2.30
C HIS A 40 3.11 4.45 -1.90
N GLU A 41 3.20 3.34 -1.16
CA GLU A 41 4.48 2.69 -0.87
C GLU A 41 5.16 2.22 -2.16
N ALA A 42 4.42 1.62 -3.09
CA ALA A 42 4.96 1.21 -4.39
C ALA A 42 5.40 2.40 -5.25
N LEU A 43 4.66 3.52 -5.24
CA LEU A 43 5.06 4.74 -5.95
C LEU A 43 6.32 5.37 -5.34
N GLY A 44 6.40 5.44 -4.01
CA GLY A 44 7.61 5.93 -3.33
C GLY A 44 8.83 5.05 -3.61
N TYR A 45 8.64 3.74 -3.76
CA TYR A 45 9.70 2.85 -4.21
C TYR A 45 10.13 3.14 -5.66
N ILE A 46 9.18 3.39 -6.58
CA ILE A 46 9.51 3.79 -7.95
C ILE A 46 10.30 5.09 -7.97
N ASP A 47 9.90 6.09 -7.17
CA ASP A 47 10.62 7.37 -7.08
C ASP A 47 12.05 7.17 -6.54
N LEU A 48 12.25 6.26 -5.58
CA LEU A 48 13.57 5.88 -5.06
C LEU A 48 14.45 5.24 -6.15
N VAL A 49 13.86 4.36 -6.96
CA VAL A 49 14.51 3.71 -8.12
C VAL A 49 14.92 4.75 -9.16
N GLN A 50 14.00 5.65 -9.52
CA GLN A 50 14.27 6.71 -10.50
C GLN A 50 15.26 7.76 -9.99
N GLY A 51 15.29 8.01 -8.68
CA GLY A 51 16.23 8.93 -8.02
C GLY A 51 17.67 8.41 -7.90
N GLY A 52 17.98 7.22 -8.43
CA GLY A 52 19.32 6.64 -8.41
C GLY A 52 19.79 6.14 -7.03
N LEU A 53 18.86 5.96 -6.09
CA LEU A 53 19.14 5.45 -4.74
C LEU A 53 19.08 3.91 -4.66
N VAL A 54 18.76 3.26 -5.77
CA VAL A 54 19.11 1.85 -5.95
C VAL A 54 20.60 1.83 -6.16
N VAL A 55 21.33 1.65 -5.05
CA VAL A 55 22.68 1.08 -5.09
C VAL A 55 22.64 -0.08 -6.07
N GLU A 56 23.64 -0.26 -6.94
CA GLU A 56 23.72 -1.38 -7.89
C GLU A 56 23.51 -2.69 -7.10
N LEU A 57 22.26 -3.15 -6.98
CA LEU A 57 21.88 -4.32 -6.17
C LEU A 57 22.31 -5.60 -6.89
N ASP A 58 22.68 -5.48 -8.16
CA ASP A 58 23.37 -6.47 -8.96
C ASP A 58 24.89 -6.46 -8.78
N ASP A 59 25.48 -5.47 -8.11
CA ASP A 59 26.91 -5.47 -7.76
C ASP A 59 27.16 -6.45 -6.58
N PRO A 60 27.94 -7.53 -6.81
CA PRO A 60 28.24 -8.51 -5.78
C PRO A 60 29.09 -7.96 -4.61
N GLU A 61 29.84 -6.87 -4.80
CA GLU A 61 30.61 -6.22 -3.73
C GLU A 61 29.71 -5.39 -2.81
N VAL A 62 28.77 -4.64 -3.39
CA VAL A 62 27.76 -3.86 -2.65
C VAL A 62 26.94 -4.78 -1.74
N THR A 63 26.45 -5.90 -2.28
CA THR A 63 25.63 -6.87 -1.53
C THR A 63 26.40 -7.48 -0.36
N ARG A 64 27.68 -7.80 -0.54
CA ARG A 64 28.55 -8.34 0.53
C ARG A 64 28.85 -7.33 1.63
N GLY A 65 29.02 -6.06 1.27
CA GLY A 65 29.26 -4.98 2.23
C GLY A 65 28.08 -4.72 3.17
N ALA A 66 26.85 -4.86 2.69
CA ALA A 66 25.63 -4.61 3.46
C ALA A 66 25.26 -5.71 4.47
N GLN A 67 25.79 -6.93 4.31
CA GLN A 67 25.51 -8.10 5.18
C GLN A 67 26.51 -8.28 6.32
N ARG A 68 27.43 -7.32 6.51
CA ARG A 68 28.42 -7.28 7.58
C ARG A 68 27.95 -6.42 8.75
#